data_AF-A0A1H3Z289-F1
#
_entry.id   AF-A0A1H3Z289-F1
#
_cell.length_a   1.000
_cell.length_b   1.000
_cell.length_c   1.000
_cell.angle_alpha   90.00
_cell.angle_beta   90.00
_cell.angle_gamma   90.00
#
_symmetry.space_group_name_H-M   'P 1'
#
loop_
_entity.id
_entity.type
_entity.pdbx_description
1 polymer ?
#
loop_
_entity_poly.entity_id
_entity_poly.type
_entity_poly.pdbx_seq_one_letter_code
_entity_poly.pdbx_strand_id
1 'polypeptide(L)'
;MLNKGVRDEKKVKIDNMLSTLLSLVFVPKFWNIEDTSLIDNQLTDFDLTTAILDQIEEKDLISLLDKHNMDWAQKEQFADFLVAFSKENPFDLTEKAIAVYEHIQSESKTFSFEIFSKIALAKANL
;
A
#
# COMPACT_ATOMS: atom_id res chain seq x y z
N MET A 1 19.04 16.24 -20.45
CA MET A 1 18.71 16.21 -19.01
C MET A 1 17.20 16.37 -18.80
N LEU A 2 16.37 15.48 -19.38
CA LEU A 2 14.90 15.59 -19.36
C LEU A 2 14.22 14.65 -18.34
N ASN A 3 14.95 13.69 -17.76
CA ASN A 3 14.37 12.63 -16.91
C ASN A 3 14.26 12.97 -15.40
N LYS A 4 14.90 14.04 -14.91
CA LYS A 4 14.82 14.37 -13.47
C LYS A 4 13.44 14.92 -13.08
N GLY A 5 12.96 15.94 -13.78
CA GLY A 5 11.64 16.54 -13.51
C GLY A 5 10.48 15.56 -13.59
N VAL A 6 10.44 14.72 -14.64
CA VAL A 6 9.37 13.71 -14.82
C VAL A 6 9.39 12.64 -13.71
N ARG A 7 10.57 12.28 -13.19
CA ARG A 7 10.69 11.33 -12.08
C ARG A 7 10.17 11.93 -10.77
N ASP A 8 10.49 13.20 -10.53
CA ASP A 8 10.07 13.92 -9.34
C ASP A 8 8.55 14.11 -9.31
N GLU A 9 7.94 14.42 -10.47
CA GLU A 9 6.47 14.52 -10.60
C GLU A 9 5.76 13.21 -10.30
N LYS A 10 6.27 12.07 -10.81
CA LYS A 10 5.71 10.74 -10.50
C LYS A 10 5.80 10.40 -9.01
N LYS A 11 6.94 10.72 -8.40
CA LYS A 11 7.14 10.50 -6.96
C LYS A 11 6.13 11.29 -6.13
N VAL A 12 6.00 12.58 -6.42
CA VAL A 12 5.02 13.46 -5.75
C VAL A 12 3.59 12.94 -5.95
N LYS A 13 3.25 12.41 -7.13
CA LYS A 13 1.94 11.82 -7.38
C LYS A 13 1.67 10.61 -6.46
N ILE A 14 2.65 9.71 -6.32
CA ILE A 14 2.55 8.55 -5.42
C ILE A 14 2.40 9.02 -3.97
N ASP A 15 3.23 9.96 -3.51
CA ASP A 15 3.19 10.47 -2.14
C ASP A 15 1.82 11.11 -1.80
N ASN A 16 1.26 11.88 -2.74
CA ASN A 16 -0.06 12.48 -2.57
C ASN A 16 -1.19 11.43 -2.48
N MET A 17 -1.11 10.41 -3.35
CA MET A 17 -2.06 9.28 -3.30
C MET A 17 -1.96 8.55 -1.96
N LEU A 18 -0.75 8.18 -1.51
CA LEU A 18 -0.53 7.47 -0.24
C LEU A 18 -1.02 8.28 0.96
N SER A 19 -0.71 9.57 1.02
CA SER A 19 -1.19 10.47 2.06
C SER A 19 -2.72 10.52 2.11
N THR A 20 -3.36 10.57 0.94
CA THR A 20 -4.82 10.57 0.83
C THR A 20 -5.42 9.24 1.28
N LEU A 21 -4.87 8.11 0.81
CA LEU A 21 -5.30 6.77 1.21
C LEU A 21 -5.20 6.57 2.73
N LEU A 22 -4.06 6.92 3.33
CA LEU A 22 -3.83 6.83 4.77
C LEU A 22 -4.80 7.71 5.56
N SER A 23 -5.09 8.92 5.08
CA SER A 23 -6.08 9.82 5.69
C SER A 23 -7.49 9.21 5.67
N LEU A 24 -7.87 8.56 4.56
CA LEU A 24 -9.20 7.95 4.40
C LEU A 24 -9.41 6.74 5.33
N VAL A 25 -8.36 6.01 5.67
CA VAL A 25 -8.42 4.81 6.53
C VAL A 25 -8.01 5.06 7.98
N PHE A 26 -7.59 6.27 8.32
CA PHE A 26 -7.12 6.61 9.67
C PHE A 26 -8.21 6.49 10.74
N VAL A 27 -9.46 6.83 10.38
CA VAL A 27 -10.60 6.79 11.30
C VAL A 27 -11.43 5.55 11.05
N PRO A 28 -11.57 4.64 12.03
CA PRO A 28 -12.48 3.50 11.94
C PRO A 28 -13.90 3.93 11.60
N LYS A 29 -14.49 3.30 10.59
CA LYS A 29 -15.85 3.60 10.12
C LYS A 29 -16.45 2.41 9.37
N PHE A 30 -17.78 2.41 9.27
CA PHE A 30 -18.50 1.51 8.37
C PHE A 30 -18.31 1.95 6.92
N TRP A 31 -17.64 1.12 6.13
CA TRP A 31 -17.40 1.39 4.72
C TRP A 31 -18.69 1.26 3.90
N ASN A 32 -19.11 2.36 3.29
CA ASN A 32 -20.16 2.36 2.29
C ASN A 32 -19.57 2.46 0.87
N ILE A 33 -20.46 2.44 -0.14
CA ILE A 33 -20.06 2.49 -1.55
C ILE A 33 -19.31 3.80 -1.88
N GLU A 34 -19.71 4.92 -1.29
CA GLU A 34 -19.07 6.21 -1.53
C GLU A 34 -17.65 6.25 -0.94
N ASP A 35 -17.47 5.72 0.27
CA ASP A 35 -16.15 5.60 0.91
C ASP A 35 -15.20 4.73 0.09
N THR A 36 -15.67 3.56 -0.35
CA THR A 36 -14.88 2.64 -1.19
C THR A 36 -14.55 3.30 -2.54
N SER A 37 -15.48 4.08 -3.12
CA SER A 37 -15.24 4.82 -4.36
C SER A 37 -14.15 5.88 -4.21
N LEU A 38 -14.03 6.52 -3.03
CA LEU A 38 -12.93 7.46 -2.77
C LEU A 38 -11.57 6.77 -2.78
N ILE A 39 -11.48 5.56 -2.23
CA ILE A 39 -10.27 4.72 -2.28
C ILE A 39 -9.97 4.30 -3.73
N ASP A 40 -10.97 3.79 -4.45
CA ASP A 40 -10.80 3.38 -5.86
C ASP A 40 -10.35 4.53 -6.75
N ASN A 41 -10.84 5.75 -6.52
CA ASN A 41 -10.41 6.94 -7.25
C ASN A 41 -8.91 7.23 -7.06
N GLN A 42 -8.34 6.95 -5.87
CA GLN A 42 -6.90 7.08 -5.65
C GLN A 42 -6.12 5.94 -6.29
N LEU A 43 -6.63 4.70 -6.18
CA LEU A 43 -5.96 3.50 -6.67
C LEU A 43 -5.93 3.38 -8.20
N THR A 44 -6.96 3.88 -8.89
CA THR A 44 -7.13 3.71 -10.34
C THR A 44 -5.98 4.32 -11.13
N ASP A 45 -5.39 5.41 -10.61
CA ASP A 45 -4.21 6.08 -11.18
C ASP A 45 -2.95 5.19 -11.19
N PHE A 46 -3.00 4.06 -10.49
CA PHE A 46 -1.92 3.07 -10.30
C PHE A 46 -2.35 1.65 -10.69
N ASP A 47 -3.29 1.54 -11.64
CA ASP A 47 -3.80 0.26 -12.15
C ASP A 47 -4.41 -0.65 -11.05
N LEU A 48 -4.92 -0.06 -9.96
CA LEU A 48 -5.51 -0.75 -8.82
C LEU A 48 -6.94 -0.29 -8.54
N THR A 49 -7.69 -1.15 -7.87
CA THR A 49 -8.97 -0.86 -7.21
C THR A 49 -9.07 -1.78 -6.00
N THR A 50 -10.02 -1.55 -5.11
CA THR A 50 -10.34 -2.44 -3.99
C THR A 50 -10.71 -3.84 -4.47
N ALA A 51 -11.43 -3.96 -5.58
CA ALA A 51 -11.72 -5.25 -6.22
C ALA A 51 -10.46 -5.95 -6.75
N ILE A 52 -9.53 -5.21 -7.37
CA ILE A 52 -8.25 -5.77 -7.80
C ILE A 52 -7.41 -6.17 -6.58
N LEU A 53 -7.36 -5.34 -5.54
CA LEU A 53 -6.61 -5.63 -4.31
C LEU A 53 -7.12 -6.89 -3.60
N ASP A 54 -8.43 -7.15 -3.65
CA ASP A 54 -9.01 -8.38 -3.10
C ASP A 54 -8.50 -9.63 -3.84
N GLN A 55 -8.43 -9.55 -5.17
CA GLN A 55 -8.17 -10.70 -6.04
C GLN A 55 -6.70 -10.91 -6.45
N ILE A 56 -5.88 -9.87 -6.41
CA ILE A 56 -4.48 -9.92 -6.87
C ILE A 56 -3.64 -10.80 -5.93
N GLU A 57 -2.79 -11.65 -6.46
CA GLU A 57 -1.83 -12.40 -5.63
C GLU A 57 -0.73 -11.45 -5.09
N GLU A 58 -0.15 -11.80 -3.95
CA GLU A 58 0.86 -10.99 -3.25
C GLU A 58 2.05 -10.67 -4.16
N LYS A 59 2.53 -11.67 -4.92
CA LYS A 59 3.66 -11.54 -5.84
C LYS A 59 3.35 -10.56 -6.99
N ASP A 60 2.10 -10.53 -7.44
CA ASP A 60 1.65 -9.70 -8.55
C ASP A 60 1.44 -8.27 -8.06
N LEU A 61 0.96 -8.09 -6.83
CA LEU A 61 0.92 -6.80 -6.16
C LEU A 61 2.33 -6.19 -6.04
N ILE A 62 3.29 -6.96 -5.52
CA ILE A 62 4.68 -6.49 -5.41
C ILE A 62 5.22 -6.06 -6.78
N SER A 63 5.00 -6.90 -7.81
CA SER A 63 5.42 -6.60 -9.19
C SER A 63 4.78 -5.32 -9.74
N LEU A 64 3.53 -5.04 -9.35
CA LEU A 64 2.84 -3.81 -9.74
C LEU A 64 3.44 -2.58 -9.04
N LEU A 65 3.73 -2.66 -7.73
CA LEU A 65 4.39 -1.57 -7.00
C LEU A 65 5.78 -1.25 -7.61
N ASP A 66 6.51 -2.28 -8.03
CA ASP A 66 7.78 -2.14 -8.75
C ASP A 66 7.63 -1.49 -10.12
N LYS A 67 6.62 -1.90 -10.90
CA LYS A 67 6.29 -1.29 -12.21
C LYS A 67 6.04 0.22 -12.07
N HIS A 68 5.39 0.65 -10.98
CA HIS A 68 5.17 2.07 -10.68
C HIS A 68 6.40 2.80 -10.12
N ASN A 69 7.53 2.10 -9.93
CA ASN A 69 8.77 2.61 -9.35
C ASN A 69 8.56 3.20 -7.95
N MET A 70 7.68 2.59 -7.14
CA MET A 70 7.55 2.99 -5.74
C MET A 70 8.82 2.67 -4.97
N ASP A 71 9.34 3.65 -4.24
CA ASP A 71 10.48 3.42 -3.35
C ASP A 71 10.08 2.67 -2.07
N TRP A 72 11.04 2.30 -1.24
CA TRP A 72 10.76 1.50 -0.03
C TRP A 72 9.84 2.21 0.95
N ALA A 73 9.98 3.53 1.12
CA ALA A 73 9.12 4.30 2.02
C ALA A 73 7.68 4.33 1.47
N GLN A 74 7.52 4.46 0.16
CA GLN A 74 6.22 4.43 -0.50
C GLN A 74 5.55 3.05 -0.40
N LYS A 75 6.31 1.97 -0.61
CA LYS A 75 5.82 0.59 -0.42
C LYS A 75 5.41 0.34 1.03
N GLU A 76 6.19 0.85 1.99
CA GLU A 76 5.88 0.73 3.42
C GLU A 76 4.57 1.44 3.76
N GLN A 77 4.40 2.69 3.32
CA GLN A 77 3.15 3.45 3.50
C GLN A 77 1.95 2.76 2.82
N PHE A 78 2.16 2.14 1.66
CA PHE A 78 1.12 1.37 0.99
C PHE A 78 0.71 0.15 1.83
N ALA A 79 1.67 -0.58 2.40
CA ALA A 79 1.40 -1.69 3.31
C ALA A 79 0.72 -1.23 4.61
N ASP A 80 1.08 -0.06 5.15
CA ASP A 80 0.41 0.55 6.30
C ASP A 80 -1.08 0.81 5.98
N PHE A 81 -1.35 1.33 4.78
CA PHE A 81 -2.71 1.50 4.26
C PHE A 81 -3.46 0.17 4.21
N LEU A 82 -2.88 -0.89 3.65
CA LEU A 82 -3.53 -2.21 3.56
C LEU A 82 -3.91 -2.76 4.93
N VAL A 83 -3.01 -2.68 5.92
CA VAL A 83 -3.31 -3.11 7.30
C VAL A 83 -4.44 -2.29 7.90
N ALA A 84 -4.39 -0.96 7.77
CA ALA A 84 -5.42 -0.09 8.32
C ALA A 84 -6.78 -0.32 7.65
N PHE A 85 -6.79 -0.52 6.34
CA PHE A 85 -8.00 -0.80 5.56
C PHE A 85 -8.63 -2.14 5.95
N SER A 86 -7.83 -3.16 6.25
CA SER A 86 -8.31 -4.51 6.58
C SER A 86 -9.04 -4.60 7.93
N LYS A 87 -8.77 -3.70 8.88
CA LYS A 87 -9.33 -3.78 10.24
C LYS A 87 -10.84 -3.57 10.31
N GLU A 88 -11.39 -2.79 9.39
CA GLU A 88 -12.77 -2.28 9.49
C GLU A 88 -13.58 -2.56 8.21
N ASN A 89 -13.00 -3.30 7.26
CA ASN A 89 -13.56 -3.54 5.93
C ASN A 89 -13.83 -5.04 5.71
N PRO A 90 -14.85 -5.44 4.93
CA PRO A 90 -15.01 -6.83 4.48
C PRO A 90 -13.79 -7.43 3.75
N PHE A 91 -12.88 -6.60 3.24
CA PHE A 91 -11.65 -7.09 2.60
C PHE A 91 -10.54 -7.28 3.63
N ASP A 92 -10.06 -8.51 3.79
CA ASP A 92 -8.82 -8.77 4.55
C ASP A 92 -7.62 -8.76 3.58
N LEU A 93 -6.84 -7.70 3.65
CA LEU A 93 -5.62 -7.49 2.86
C LEU A 93 -4.36 -7.63 3.73
N THR A 94 -4.48 -8.19 4.94
CA THR A 94 -3.38 -8.29 5.91
C THR A 94 -2.24 -9.13 5.38
N GLU A 95 -2.52 -10.27 4.72
CA GLU A 95 -1.50 -11.12 4.10
C GLU A 95 -0.73 -10.38 2.99
N LYS A 96 -1.43 -9.58 2.18
CA LYS A 96 -0.82 -8.74 1.14
C LYS A 96 0.07 -7.66 1.73
N ALA A 97 -0.35 -7.03 2.83
CA ALA A 97 0.48 -6.07 3.55
C ALA A 97 1.76 -6.72 4.10
N ILE A 98 1.64 -7.91 4.70
CA ILE A 98 2.77 -8.70 5.21
C ILE A 98 3.76 -9.00 4.08
N ALA A 99 3.28 -9.45 2.92
CA ALA A 99 4.14 -9.75 1.79
C ALA A 99 4.92 -8.52 1.30
N VAL A 100 4.30 -7.33 1.28
CA VAL A 100 4.99 -6.09 0.94
C VAL A 100 6.06 -5.75 1.97
N TYR A 101 5.77 -5.85 3.27
CA TYR A 101 6.79 -5.64 4.31
C TYR A 101 7.95 -6.63 4.22
N GLU A 102 7.66 -7.92 4.01
CA GLU A 102 8.67 -8.96 3.87
C GLU A 102 9.55 -8.71 2.64
N HIS A 103 8.94 -8.26 1.54
CA HIS A 103 9.68 -7.85 0.35
C HIS A 103 10.62 -6.68 0.63
N ILE A 104 10.15 -5.61 1.30
CA ILE A 104 11.00 -4.47 1.72
C ILE A 104 12.18 -4.97 2.56
N GLN A 105 11.93 -5.82 3.55
CA GLN A 105 12.96 -6.37 4.43
C GLN A 105 14.00 -7.19 3.67
N SER A 106 13.57 -7.97 2.68
CA SER A 106 14.46 -8.81 1.88
C SER A 106 15.37 -8.00 0.95
N GLU A 107 14.88 -6.87 0.43
CA GLU A 107 15.57 -6.05 -0.57
C GLU A 107 16.48 -4.98 0.04
N SER A 108 16.18 -4.49 1.26
CA SER A 108 16.85 -3.31 1.84
C SER A 108 18.34 -3.47 2.13
N LYS A 109 18.89 -4.70 2.03
CA LYS A 109 20.26 -5.10 2.43
C LYS A 109 20.63 -4.79 3.90
N THR A 110 19.73 -4.16 4.66
CA THR A 110 19.92 -3.75 6.06
C THR A 110 18.66 -4.11 6.83
N PHE A 111 18.81 -4.92 7.87
CA PHE A 111 17.67 -5.34 8.67
C PHE A 111 16.97 -4.14 9.33
N SER A 112 15.69 -3.93 9.03
CA SER A 112 14.85 -2.94 9.71
C SER A 112 14.07 -3.58 10.86
N PHE A 113 14.30 -3.10 12.08
CA PHE A 113 13.52 -3.50 13.25
C PHE A 113 12.07 -3.00 13.18
N GLU A 114 11.86 -1.85 12.54
CA GLU A 114 10.54 -1.26 12.37
C GLU A 114 9.66 -2.13 11.47
N ILE A 115 10.17 -2.50 10.28
CA ILE A 115 9.47 -3.40 9.36
C ILE A 115 9.24 -4.76 10.02
N PHE A 116 10.23 -5.30 10.73
CA PHE A 116 10.06 -6.55 11.48
C PHE A 116 8.92 -6.46 12.51
N SER A 117 8.85 -5.35 13.26
CA SER A 117 7.77 -5.11 14.22
C SER A 117 6.40 -5.00 13.52
N LYS A 118 6.32 -4.33 12.36
CA LYS A 118 5.09 -4.24 11.55
C LYS A 118 4.62 -5.61 11.08
N ILE A 119 5.53 -6.47 10.60
CA ILE A 119 5.22 -7.86 10.22
C ILE A 119 4.68 -8.64 11.40
N ALA A 120 5.34 -8.57 12.56
CA ALA A 120 4.94 -9.29 13.76
C ALA A 120 3.54 -8.85 14.25
N LEU A 121 3.28 -7.53 14.26
CA LEU A 121 1.98 -6.98 14.63
C LEU A 121 0.87 -7.37 13.65
N ALA A 122 1.13 -7.33 12.34
CA ALA A 122 0.17 -7.76 11.34
C ALA A 122 -0.18 -9.25 11.50
N LYS A 123 0.84 -10.12 11.69
CA LYS A 123 0.64 -11.55 11.91
C LYS A 123 -0.11 -11.90 13.19
N ALA A 124 -0.01 -11.06 14.23
CA ALA A 124 -0.73 -11.27 15.48
C ALA A 124 -2.24 -10.96 15.37
N ASN A 125 -2.67 -10.28 14.30
CA ASN A 125 -4.06 -9.90 14.07
C ASN A 125 -4.75 -10.74 12.96
N LEU A 126 -4.06 -11.74 12.40
CA LEU A 126 -4.64 -12.80 11.55
C LEU A 126 -5.39 -13.82 12.42
#